data_AF-A0A3L7JU91-F1
#
_entry.id   AF-A0A3L7JU91-F1
#
_cell.length_a   1.000
_cell.length_b   1.000
_cell.length_c   1.000
_cell.angle_alpha   90.00
_cell.angle_beta   90.00
_cell.angle_gamma   90.00
#
_symmetry.space_group_name_H-M   'P 1'
#
loop_
_entity.id
_entity.type
_entity.pdbx_description
1 polymer ?
#
loop_
_entity_poly.entity_id
_entity_poly.type
_entity_poly.pdbx_seq_one_letter_code
_entity_poly.pdbx_strand_id
1 'polypeptide(L)'
;MSKEEQFSEVFQALRGILEQYEEGMEVKADNDESYYLDTRYTYSANNKPIFFGAAKINKNYVSYHLMPVYVCPELLDSVSSELRKKMQGKSCFNFKKVEEGLFLELKELTVKGAEKFRQKQFIE
;
A
#
# COMPACT_ATOMS: atom_id res chain seq x y z
N MET A 1 -25.37 -5.85 4.09
CA MET A 1 -23.93 -6.13 4.14
C MET A 1 -23.46 -6.04 5.58
N SER A 2 -22.86 -7.11 6.10
CA SER A 2 -22.20 -7.12 7.41
C SER A 2 -20.94 -6.25 7.38
N LYS A 3 -20.38 -5.98 8.56
CA LYS A 3 -19.12 -5.24 8.67
C LYS A 3 -17.96 -6.03 8.05
N GLU A 4 -18.00 -7.35 8.22
CA GLU A 4 -17.03 -8.31 7.70
C GLU A 4 -17.05 -8.31 6.17
N GLU A 5 -18.24 -8.37 5.56
CA GLU A 5 -18.40 -8.27 4.11
C GLU A 5 -17.89 -6.93 3.58
N GLN A 6 -18.23 -5.81 4.25
CA GLN A 6 -17.76 -4.48 3.85
C GLN A 6 -16.23 -4.35 3.90
N PHE A 7 -15.59 -4.91 4.93
CA PHE A 7 -14.13 -4.86 5.04
C PHE A 7 -13.45 -5.80 4.07
N SER A 8 -14.07 -6.94 3.75
CA SER A 8 -13.60 -7.82 2.69
C SER A 8 -13.58 -7.11 1.34
N GLU A 9 -14.66 -6.40 0.96
CA GLU A 9 -14.70 -5.62 -0.30
C GLU A 9 -13.60 -4.55 -0.36
N VAL A 10 -13.40 -3.81 0.73
CA VAL A 10 -12.33 -2.80 0.82
C VAL A 10 -10.96 -3.46 0.69
N PHE A 11 -10.74 -4.58 1.38
CA PHE A 11 -9.49 -5.31 1.32
C PHE A 11 -9.18 -5.80 -0.09
N GLN A 12 -10.16 -6.42 -0.77
CA GLN A 12 -9.97 -6.92 -2.13
C GLN A 12 -9.63 -5.78 -3.11
N ALA A 13 -10.31 -4.64 -3.00
CA ALA A 13 -10.00 -3.47 -3.83
C ALA A 13 -8.58 -2.94 -3.60
N LEU A 14 -8.15 -2.84 -2.33
CA LEU A 14 -6.82 -2.37 -1.96
C LEU A 14 -5.71 -3.36 -2.33
N ARG A 15 -5.95 -4.66 -2.12
CA ARG A 15 -5.08 -5.76 -2.51
C ARG A 15 -4.81 -5.72 -4.02
N GLY A 16 -5.86 -5.58 -4.84
CA GLY A 16 -5.72 -5.52 -6.30
C GLY A 16 -4.87 -4.35 -6.83
N ILE A 17 -4.66 -3.30 -6.02
CA ILE A 17 -3.68 -2.25 -6.35
C ILE A 17 -2.25 -2.77 -6.24
N LEU A 18 -1.95 -3.58 -5.22
CA LEU A 18 -0.61 -4.12 -4.96
C LEU A 18 -0.28 -5.35 -5.84
N GLU A 19 -1.26 -6.18 -6.18
CA GLU A 19 -1.06 -7.39 -6.99
C GLU A 19 -0.39 -7.11 -8.34
N GLN A 20 -0.64 -5.91 -8.90
CA GLN A 20 -0.01 -5.44 -10.14
C GLN A 20 1.53 -5.31 -10.05
N TYR A 21 2.09 -5.38 -8.85
CA TYR A 21 3.51 -5.24 -8.56
C TYR A 21 4.15 -6.52 -8.02
N GLU A 22 3.42 -7.65 -8.01
CA GLU A 22 3.97 -8.95 -7.57
C GLU A 22 5.16 -9.39 -8.41
N GLU A 23 5.07 -9.16 -9.72
CA GLU A 23 6.15 -9.46 -10.63
C GLU A 23 7.38 -8.60 -10.28
N GLY A 24 8.48 -9.25 -9.92
CA GLY A 24 9.70 -8.58 -9.44
C GLY A 24 9.78 -8.40 -7.93
N MET A 25 8.77 -8.83 -7.17
CA MET A 25 8.70 -8.71 -5.70
C MET A 25 8.50 -10.07 -5.01
N GLU A 26 8.39 -10.07 -3.68
CA GLU A 26 8.15 -11.25 -2.85
C GLU A 26 6.87 -11.06 -2.01
N VAL A 27 5.87 -11.89 -2.27
CA VAL A 27 4.64 -11.96 -1.46
C VAL A 27 4.94 -12.65 -0.14
N LYS A 28 4.81 -11.95 0.99
CA LYS A 28 5.05 -12.53 2.34
C LYS A 28 3.77 -12.99 3.03
N ALA A 29 2.63 -12.45 2.62
CA ALA A 29 1.31 -12.87 3.07
C ALA A 29 0.32 -12.68 1.92
N ASP A 30 -0.48 -13.70 1.69
CA ASP A 30 -1.64 -13.68 0.80
C ASP A 30 -2.71 -14.57 1.44
N ASN A 31 -3.74 -13.93 2.00
CA ASN A 31 -4.95 -14.56 2.52
C ASN A 31 -6.11 -13.55 2.56
N ASP A 32 -7.25 -13.98 3.06
CA ASP A 32 -8.49 -13.19 3.08
C ASP A 32 -8.45 -11.94 3.98
N GLU A 33 -7.44 -11.82 4.84
CA GLU A 33 -7.32 -10.71 5.80
C GLU A 33 -6.05 -9.88 5.62
N SER A 34 -5.04 -10.39 4.91
CA SER A 34 -3.73 -9.76 4.82
C SER A 34 -3.06 -10.08 3.49
N TYR A 35 -2.56 -9.03 2.87
CA TYR A 35 -1.74 -9.08 1.68
C TYR A 35 -0.49 -8.22 1.91
N TYR A 36 0.71 -8.77 1.72
CA TYR A 36 1.96 -8.10 2.07
C TYR A 36 3.03 -8.38 1.00
N LEU A 37 3.68 -7.31 0.55
CA LEU A 37 4.67 -7.34 -0.52
C LEU A 37 6.00 -6.71 -0.05
N ASP A 38 7.07 -7.49 -0.06
CA ASP A 38 8.44 -7.02 0.09
C ASP A 38 9.11 -6.92 -1.29
N THR A 39 10.05 -6.01 -1.43
CA THR A 39 10.97 -6.00 -2.57
C THR A 39 11.98 -7.15 -2.44
N ARG A 40 12.59 -7.56 -3.55
CA ARG A 40 13.71 -8.53 -3.54
C ARG A 40 15.03 -7.95 -3.04
N TYR A 41 15.09 -6.64 -2.82
CA TYR A 41 16.28 -5.93 -2.40
C TYR A 41 16.31 -5.80 -0.88
N THR A 42 17.50 -5.92 -0.30
CA THR A 42 17.68 -5.80 1.14
C THR A 42 18.34 -4.47 1.51
N TYR A 43 17.98 -3.95 2.69
CA TYR A 43 18.63 -2.79 3.25
C TYR A 43 20.02 -3.20 3.76
N SER A 44 21.08 -2.59 3.22
CA SER A 44 22.47 -3.00 3.48
C SER A 44 22.87 -2.96 4.96
N ALA A 45 22.25 -2.11 5.76
CA ALA A 45 22.58 -1.96 7.18
C ALA A 45 22.07 -3.11 8.08
N ASN A 46 21.03 -3.84 7.66
CA ASN A 46 20.43 -4.91 8.48
C ASN A 46 20.09 -6.19 7.71
N ASN A 47 20.40 -6.23 6.41
CA ASN A 47 20.14 -7.32 5.48
C ASN A 47 18.69 -7.81 5.44
N LYS A 48 17.72 -6.93 5.75
CA LYS A 48 16.29 -7.24 5.65
C LYS A 48 15.71 -6.74 4.34
N PRO A 49 14.75 -7.47 3.73
CA PRO A 49 14.03 -6.98 2.56
C PRO A 49 13.45 -5.59 2.80
N ILE A 50 13.50 -4.73 1.79
CA ILE A 50 12.84 -3.43 1.84
C ILE A 50 11.35 -3.69 1.63
N PHE A 51 10.54 -3.24 2.58
CA PHE A 51 9.08 -3.33 2.47
C PHE A 51 8.56 -2.43 1.35
N PHE A 52 7.61 -2.92 0.55
CA PHE A 52 6.96 -2.11 -0.48
C PHE A 52 5.58 -1.63 -0.03
N GLY A 53 4.68 -2.57 0.29
CA GLY A 53 3.33 -2.23 0.67
C GLY A 53 2.51 -3.42 1.17
N ALA A 54 1.39 -3.12 1.84
CA ALA A 54 0.50 -4.15 2.37
C ALA A 54 -0.94 -3.65 2.47
N ALA A 55 -1.90 -4.54 2.28
CA ALA A 55 -3.30 -4.34 2.65
C ALA A 55 -3.65 -5.29 3.80
N LYS A 56 -4.40 -4.82 4.81
CA LYS A 56 -4.76 -5.65 5.96
C LYS A 56 -6.09 -5.25 6.57
N ILE A 57 -6.94 -6.23 6.83
CA ILE A 57 -8.16 -6.08 7.63
C ILE A 57 -7.76 -5.97 9.11
N ASN A 58 -8.23 -4.91 9.76
CA ASN A 58 -8.11 -4.71 11.20
C ASN A 58 -9.49 -4.65 11.85
N LYS A 59 -9.54 -4.62 13.18
CA LYS A 59 -10.79 -4.61 13.96
C LYS A 59 -11.80 -3.54 13.52
N ASN A 60 -11.35 -2.37 13.08
CA ASN A 60 -12.21 -1.20 12.82
C ASN A 60 -12.01 -0.53 11.46
N TYR A 61 -11.08 -1.03 10.64
CA TYR A 61 -10.73 -0.46 9.34
C TYR A 61 -9.84 -1.44 8.58
N VAL A 62 -9.68 -1.22 7.28
CA VAL A 62 -8.68 -1.86 6.45
C VAL A 62 -7.54 -0.86 6.22
N SER A 63 -6.31 -1.28 6.50
CA SER A 63 -5.11 -0.46 6.32
C SER A 63 -4.44 -0.75 5.01
N TYR A 64 -4.00 0.29 4.31
CA TYR A 64 -3.10 0.24 3.18
C TYR A 64 -1.78 0.90 3.52
N HIS A 65 -0.70 0.14 3.48
CA HIS A 65 0.65 0.62 3.73
C HIS A 65 1.38 0.81 2.41
N LEU A 66 2.04 1.95 2.24
CA LEU A 66 2.85 2.27 1.08
C LEU A 66 4.20 2.85 1.52
N MET A 67 5.23 2.00 1.58
CA MET A 67 6.57 2.40 2.01
C MET A 67 7.23 3.48 1.11
N PRO A 68 6.99 3.53 -0.23
CA PRO A 68 7.51 4.61 -1.06
C PRO A 68 7.21 6.02 -0.54
N VAL A 69 6.04 6.25 0.05
CA VAL A 69 5.67 7.55 0.64
C VAL A 69 6.51 7.90 1.88
N TYR A 70 6.97 6.90 2.63
CA TYR A 70 7.87 7.13 3.76
C TYR A 70 9.28 7.49 3.30
N VAL A 71 9.77 6.81 2.25
CA VAL A 71 11.13 6.99 1.71
C VAL A 71 11.24 8.26 0.87
N CYS A 72 10.16 8.62 0.17
CA CYS A 72 10.05 9.79 -0.69
C CYS A 72 8.82 10.62 -0.28
N PRO A 73 8.89 11.39 0.84
CA PRO A 73 7.76 12.16 1.35
C PRO A 73 7.18 13.17 0.36
N GLU A 74 7.97 13.63 -0.63
CA GLU A 74 7.53 14.56 -1.67
C GLU A 74 6.40 13.99 -2.54
N LEU A 75 6.20 12.67 -2.55
CA LEU A 75 5.06 12.03 -3.22
C LEU A 75 3.71 12.54 -2.69
N LEU A 76 3.66 12.99 -1.43
CA LEU A 76 2.45 13.50 -0.79
C LEU A 76 2.08 14.92 -1.19
N ASP A 77 2.99 15.68 -1.81
CA ASP A 77 2.75 17.10 -2.14
C ASP A 77 1.63 17.26 -3.19
N SER A 78 1.40 16.21 -3.99
CA SER A 78 0.35 16.16 -5.02
C SER A 78 -0.93 15.43 -4.60
N VAL A 79 -0.98 14.94 -3.36
CA VAL A 79 -2.13 14.17 -2.84
C VAL A 79 -3.23 15.11 -2.36
N SER A 80 -4.48 14.78 -2.67
CA SER A 80 -5.68 15.49 -2.26
C SER A 80 -5.81 15.59 -0.74
N SER A 81 -6.55 16.60 -0.28
CA SER A 81 -6.83 16.75 1.15
C SER A 81 -7.62 15.55 1.69
N GLU A 82 -8.44 14.93 0.84
CA GLU A 82 -9.34 13.83 1.10
C GLU A 82 -8.56 12.53 1.32
N LEU A 83 -7.63 12.18 0.43
CA LEU A 83 -6.77 11.02 0.61
C LEU A 83 -5.79 11.24 1.77
N ARG A 84 -5.27 12.48 1.93
CA ARG A 84 -4.40 12.82 3.07
C ARG A 84 -5.09 12.67 4.43
N LYS A 85 -6.41 12.93 4.52
CA LYS A 85 -7.21 12.68 5.74
C LYS A 85 -7.33 11.18 6.08
N LYS A 86 -7.15 10.27 5.12
CA LYS A 86 -7.12 8.82 5.37
C LYS A 86 -5.79 8.37 5.96
N MET A 87 -4.75 9.20 5.85
CA MET A 87 -3.41 8.85 6.26
C MET A 87 -3.29 8.86 7.79
N GLN A 88 -2.72 7.80 8.35
CA GLN A 88 -2.37 7.66 9.76
C GLN A 88 -0.88 7.35 9.88
N GLY A 89 -0.15 8.21 10.59
CA GLY A 89 1.31 8.09 10.67
C GLY A 89 1.98 8.57 9.38
N LYS A 90 2.98 7.83 8.88
CA LYS A 90 3.88 8.29 7.80
C LYS A 90 3.71 7.55 6.46
N SER A 91 2.94 6.48 6.42
CA SER A 91 2.80 5.64 5.20
C SER A 91 1.54 4.77 5.17
N CYS A 92 0.65 4.90 6.16
CA CYS A 92 -0.55 4.07 6.27
C CYS A 92 -1.79 4.90 5.94
N PHE A 93 -2.72 4.33 5.17
CA PHE A 93 -4.01 4.91 4.81
C PHE A 93 -5.12 3.97 5.27
N ASN A 94 -6.12 4.48 5.99
CA ASN A 94 -7.16 3.67 6.61
C ASN A 94 -8.53 3.93 5.99
N PHE A 95 -9.20 2.85 5.60
CA PHE A 95 -10.53 2.88 4.99
C PHE A 95 -11.50 2.01 5.78
N LYS A 96 -12.78 2.40 5.78
CA LYS A 96 -13.87 1.64 6.41
C LYS A 96 -14.93 1.18 5.42
N LYS A 97 -14.87 1.70 4.20
CA LYS A 97 -15.81 1.46 3.11
C LYS A 97 -15.08 1.70 1.80
N VAL A 98 -15.64 1.18 0.71
CA VAL A 98 -15.13 1.45 -0.63
C VAL A 98 -15.30 2.94 -0.94
N GLU A 99 -14.22 3.57 -1.37
CA GLU A 99 -14.16 4.99 -1.76
C GLU A 99 -13.44 5.07 -3.11
N GLU A 100 -14.15 4.73 -4.18
CA GLU A 100 -13.57 4.51 -5.53
C GLU A 100 -12.65 5.65 -5.99
N GLY A 101 -13.08 6.90 -5.83
CA GLY A 101 -12.25 8.06 -6.19
C GLY A 101 -10.93 8.12 -5.43
N LEU A 102 -10.93 7.78 -4.14
CA LEU A 102 -9.72 7.74 -3.32
C LEU A 102 -8.86 6.51 -3.63
N PHE A 103 -9.46 5.40 -4.06
CA PHE A 103 -8.72 4.21 -4.49
C PHE A 103 -8.02 4.44 -5.83
N LEU A 104 -8.64 5.17 -6.76
CA LEU A 104 -8.00 5.60 -7.99
C LEU A 104 -6.80 6.51 -7.70
N GLU A 105 -6.98 7.50 -6.84
CA GLU A 105 -5.89 8.39 -6.43
C GLU A 105 -4.76 7.62 -5.70
N LEU A 106 -5.13 6.69 -4.81
CA LEU A 106 -4.17 5.83 -4.12
C LEU A 106 -3.42 4.93 -5.11
N LYS A 107 -4.08 4.42 -6.15
CA LYS A 107 -3.44 3.67 -7.22
C LYS A 107 -2.40 4.52 -7.96
N GLU A 108 -2.74 5.75 -8.33
CA GLU A 108 -1.78 6.69 -8.95
C GLU A 108 -0.59 6.99 -8.04
N LEU A 109 -0.84 7.17 -6.74
CA LEU A 109 0.21 7.35 -5.75
C LEU A 109 1.13 6.11 -5.65
N THR A 110 0.57 4.91 -5.70
CA THR A 110 1.33 3.65 -5.72
C THR A 110 2.17 3.52 -6.99
N VAL A 111 1.65 3.91 -8.16
CA VAL A 111 2.42 3.96 -9.42
C VAL A 111 3.63 4.86 -9.28
N LYS A 112 3.44 6.11 -8.84
CA LYS A 112 4.54 7.06 -8.60
C LYS A 112 5.52 6.53 -7.55
N GLY A 113 5.01 5.86 -6.52
CA GLY A 113 5.82 5.21 -5.50
C GLY A 113 6.72 4.10 -6.04
N ALA A 114 6.17 3.23 -6.90
CA ALA A 114 6.92 2.19 -7.59
C ALA A 114 8.00 2.79 -8.50
N GLU A 115 7.67 3.82 -9.27
CA GLU A 115 8.65 4.54 -10.11
C GLU A 115 9.82 5.11 -9.30
N LYS A 116 9.54 5.71 -8.15
CA LYS A 116 10.59 6.18 -7.23
C LYS A 116 11.45 5.05 -6.68
N PHE A 117 10.85 3.90 -6.37
CA PHE A 117 11.60 2.71 -5.94
C PHE A 117 12.48 2.15 -7.06
N ARG A 118 12.01 2.10 -8.31
CA ARG A 118 12.84 1.74 -9.48
C ARG A 118 14.02 2.67 -9.65
N GLN A 119 13.79 3.98 -9.58
CA GLN A 119 14.87 4.99 -9.66
C GLN A 119 15.91 4.84 -8.56
N LYS A 120 15.49 4.38 -7.36
CA LYS A 120 16.37 4.07 -6.24
C LYS A 120 16.96 2.66 -6.28
N GLN A 121 16.66 1.87 -7.31
CA GLN A 121 17.10 0.48 -7.49
C GLN A 121 16.66 -0.42 -6.33
N PHE A 122 15.47 -0.16 -5.77
CA PHE A 122 14.85 -0.98 -4.73
C PHE A 122 13.88 -2.01 -5.30
N ILE A 123 13.49 -1.88 -6.57
CA ILE A 123 12.69 -2.84 -7.35
C ILE A 123 13.19 -2.80 -8.80
N GLU A 124 12.92 -3.86 -9.57
CA GLU A 124 13.30 -3.99 -10.98
C GLU A 124 12.47 -3.09 -11.93
#